data_AF-A0A4U2YG47-F1
#
_entry.id   AF-A0A4U2YG47-F1
#
_cell.length_a   1.000
_cell.length_b   1.000
_cell.length_c   1.000
_cell.angle_alpha   90.00
_cell.angle_beta   90.00
_cell.angle_gamma   90.00
#
_symmetry.space_group_name_H-M   'P 1'
#
loop_
_entity.id
_entity.type
_entity.pdbx_description
1 polymer ?
#
loop_
_entity_poly.entity_id
_entity_poly.type
_entity_poly.pdbx_seq_one_letter_code
_entity_poly.pdbx_strand_id
1 'polypeptide(L)'
;MPIVKPYLTSLRFTSTMGAGTGTGAAFAIAATAFTTDAGAAATAFPGTFAFYNLYVNGVLQAGNTSTITTTAITIPDGNAENGGTPVVVEFVVN
;
A
#
# COMPACT_ATOMS: atom_id res chain seq x y z
N MET A 1 -7.46 -16.17 -33.12
CA MET A 1 -6.88 -16.52 -31.80
C MET A 1 -7.92 -16.20 -30.74
N PRO A 2 -8.28 -17.13 -29.84
CA PRO A 2 -9.21 -16.78 -28.77
C PRO A 2 -8.58 -15.74 -27.84
N ILE A 3 -9.37 -14.75 -27.42
CA ILE A 3 -8.98 -13.85 -26.33
C ILE A 3 -8.99 -14.68 -25.04
N VAL A 4 -7.80 -14.94 -24.50
CA VAL A 4 -7.66 -15.45 -23.13
C VAL A 4 -7.76 -14.24 -22.21
N LYS A 5 -8.73 -14.23 -21.29
CA LYS A 5 -8.81 -13.18 -20.28
C LYS A 5 -7.59 -13.32 -19.36
N PRO A 6 -6.76 -12.27 -19.19
CA PRO A 6 -5.67 -12.32 -18.23
C PRO A 6 -6.25 -12.55 -16.83
N TYR A 7 -5.51 -13.30 -16.01
CA TYR A 7 -5.81 -13.39 -14.59
C TYR A 7 -5.70 -11.99 -14.01
N LEU A 8 -6.69 -11.58 -13.22
CA LEU A 8 -6.69 -10.31 -12.50
C LEU A 8 -7.26 -10.59 -11.12
N THR A 9 -6.51 -10.26 -10.07
CA THR A 9 -6.99 -10.28 -8.70
C THR A 9 -6.49 -9.06 -7.95
N SER A 10 -7.05 -8.83 -6.76
CA SER A 10 -6.64 -7.77 -5.85
C SER A 10 -6.02 -8.36 -4.58
N LEU A 11 -4.94 -7.73 -4.09
CA LEU A 11 -4.32 -8.02 -2.81
C LEU A 11 -4.34 -6.74 -1.97
N ARG A 12 -4.94 -6.81 -0.78
CA ARG A 12 -5.06 -5.66 0.12
C ARG A 12 -4.20 -5.84 1.36
N PHE A 13 -3.59 -4.72 1.75
CA PHE A 13 -2.69 -4.59 2.88
C PHE A 13 -3.18 -3.43 3.74
N THR A 14 -3.43 -3.70 5.02
CA THR A 14 -3.98 -2.71 5.96
C THR A 14 -2.97 -2.38 7.06
N SER A 15 -2.86 -1.10 7.40
CA SER A 15 -2.02 -0.61 8.51
C SER A 15 -2.58 0.71 9.04
N THR A 16 -1.78 1.43 9.83
CA THR A 16 -2.08 2.77 10.33
C THR A 16 -0.90 3.70 10.05
N MET A 17 -1.14 5.01 9.95
CA MET A 17 -0.06 5.99 9.74
C MET A 17 1.02 5.91 10.83
N GLY A 18 0.65 5.57 12.06
CA GLY A 18 1.56 5.46 13.20
C GLY A 18 2.58 4.33 13.08
N ALA A 19 2.41 3.41 12.13
CA ALA A 19 3.39 2.39 11.79
C ALA A 19 4.55 2.91 10.92
N GLY A 20 4.40 4.12 10.36
CA GLY A 20 5.43 4.74 9.54
C GLY A 20 6.61 5.27 10.35
N THR A 21 7.74 5.39 9.67
CA THR A 21 8.98 5.95 10.22
C THR A 21 9.54 7.02 9.27
N GLY A 22 10.44 7.86 9.77
CA GLY A 22 10.93 9.02 9.03
C GLY A 22 9.97 10.21 9.11
N THR A 23 10.28 11.27 8.36
CA THR A 23 9.52 12.52 8.34
C THR A 23 9.60 13.18 6.96
N GLY A 24 8.63 14.05 6.67
CA GLY A 24 8.57 14.80 5.43
C GLY A 24 8.51 13.88 4.21
N ALA A 25 9.28 14.22 3.17
CA ALA A 25 9.36 13.44 1.93
C ALA A 25 9.85 11.99 2.10
N ALA A 26 10.51 11.66 3.22
CA ALA A 26 11.07 10.34 3.47
C ALA A 26 10.16 9.44 4.35
N PHE A 27 8.98 9.90 4.73
CA PHE A 27 8.07 9.10 5.55
C PHE A 27 7.63 7.83 4.82
N ALA A 28 7.85 6.68 5.44
CA ALA A 28 7.57 5.38 4.85
C ALA A 28 7.01 4.38 5.86
N ILE A 29 6.10 3.52 5.40
CA ILE A 29 5.55 2.40 6.16
C ILE A 29 6.11 1.11 5.57
N ALA A 30 6.80 0.32 6.39
CA ALA A 30 7.35 -0.96 5.98
C ALA A 30 6.23 -1.96 5.64
N ALA A 31 6.42 -2.80 4.61
CA ALA A 31 5.47 -3.84 4.22
C ALA A 31 5.16 -4.80 5.39
N THR A 32 6.16 -5.09 6.23
CA THR A 32 6.01 -5.94 7.41
C THR A 32 5.14 -5.35 8.52
N ALA A 33 4.80 -4.05 8.43
CA ALA A 33 3.86 -3.40 9.33
C ALA A 33 2.41 -3.44 8.83
N PHE A 34 2.15 -4.12 7.70
CA PHE A 34 0.80 -4.32 7.17
C PHE A 34 0.27 -5.71 7.51
N THR A 35 -1.06 -5.79 7.64
CA THR A 35 -1.81 -7.05 7.76
C THR A 35 -2.53 -7.33 6.44
N THR A 36 -2.41 -8.57 5.96
CA THR A 36 -3.08 -9.07 4.77
C THR A 36 -4.57 -9.37 5.01
N ASP A 37 -5.34 -9.57 3.95
CA ASP A 37 -6.74 -10.04 4.05
C ASP A 37 -6.90 -11.39 4.78
N ALA A 38 -5.83 -12.18 4.92
CA ALA A 38 -5.82 -13.42 5.71
C ALA A 38 -5.61 -13.19 7.22
N GLY A 39 -5.48 -11.93 7.66
CA GLY A 39 -5.20 -11.58 9.06
C GLY A 39 -3.74 -11.81 9.49
N ALA A 40 -2.86 -12.19 8.58
CA ALA A 40 -1.44 -12.39 8.84
C ALA A 40 -0.61 -11.15 8.47
N ALA A 41 0.49 -10.91 9.20
CA ALA A 41 1.46 -9.89 8.83
C ALA A 41 2.05 -10.17 7.43
N ALA A 42 2.17 -9.13 6.62
CA ALA A 42 2.79 -9.24 5.31
C ALA A 42 4.31 -9.40 5.45
N THR A 43 4.94 -10.09 4.50
CA THR A 43 6.40 -10.21 4.42
C THR A 43 6.98 -9.28 3.36
N ALA A 44 6.23 -9.01 2.31
CA ALA A 44 6.55 -8.09 1.22
C ALA A 44 5.27 -7.66 0.49
N PHE A 45 5.35 -6.55 -0.24
CA PHE A 45 4.40 -6.22 -1.30
C PHE A 45 4.70 -6.98 -2.59
N PRO A 46 3.72 -7.14 -3.50
CA PRO A 46 3.93 -7.80 -4.79
C PRO A 46 5.06 -7.14 -5.60
N GLY A 47 5.95 -7.96 -6.17
CA GLY A 47 7.03 -7.48 -7.05
C GLY A 47 6.58 -7.13 -8.47
N THR A 48 5.44 -7.68 -8.90
CA THR A 48 4.81 -7.41 -10.19
C THR A 48 3.31 -7.16 -9.96
N PHE A 49 2.80 -6.09 -10.54
CA PHE A 49 1.40 -5.69 -10.46
C PHE A 49 1.07 -4.75 -11.63
N ALA A 50 -0.21 -4.62 -11.98
CA ALA A 50 -0.66 -3.69 -13.01
C ALA A 50 -0.66 -2.24 -12.49
N PHE A 51 -1.24 -2.04 -11.29
CA PHE A 51 -1.20 -0.78 -10.55
C PHE A 51 -1.48 -1.04 -9.06
N TYR A 52 -1.30 -0.01 -8.24
CA TYR A 52 -1.75 -0.01 -6.86
C TYR A 52 -2.55 1.26 -6.55
N ASN A 53 -3.47 1.15 -5.58
CA ASN A 53 -4.20 2.27 -5.02
C ASN A 53 -3.78 2.45 -3.56
N LEU A 54 -3.63 3.71 -3.15
CA LEU A 54 -3.48 4.09 -1.75
C LEU A 54 -4.79 4.70 -1.26
N TYR A 55 -5.30 4.18 -0.16
CA TYR A 55 -6.39 4.78 0.59
C TYR A 55 -5.89 5.25 1.94
N VAL A 56 -6.16 6.51 2.27
CA VAL A 56 -5.89 7.10 3.59
C VAL A 56 -7.22 7.49 4.21
N ASN A 57 -7.51 6.95 5.40
CA ASN A 57 -8.81 7.09 6.05
C ASN A 57 -10.00 6.68 5.16
N GLY A 58 -9.82 5.67 4.32
CA GLY A 58 -10.82 5.21 3.34
C GLY A 58 -10.96 6.08 2.09
N VAL A 59 -10.20 7.18 1.95
CA VAL A 59 -10.23 8.06 0.78
C VAL A 59 -9.13 7.69 -0.19
N LEU A 60 -9.49 7.46 -1.47
CA LEU A 60 -8.53 7.20 -2.54
C LEU A 60 -7.62 8.41 -2.77
N GLN A 61 -6.32 8.17 -2.80
CA GLN A 61 -5.32 9.19 -3.06
C GLN A 61 -4.96 9.29 -4.54
N ALA A 62 -4.48 10.45 -4.97
CA ALA A 62 -3.98 10.62 -6.33
C ALA A 62 -2.72 9.77 -6.55
N GLY A 63 -2.57 9.18 -7.75
CA GLY A 63 -1.53 8.17 -8.01
C GLY A 63 -0.07 8.64 -7.91
N ASN A 64 0.18 9.95 -7.76
CA ASN A 64 1.51 10.53 -7.57
C ASN A 64 1.81 10.95 -6.12
N THR A 65 0.91 10.65 -5.17
CA THR A 65 1.05 11.00 -3.75
C THR A 65 1.85 9.98 -2.95
N SER A 66 2.20 8.85 -3.55
CA SER A 66 3.01 7.82 -2.92
C SER A 66 3.89 7.11 -3.94
N THR A 67 4.91 6.43 -3.44
CA THR A 67 5.73 5.50 -4.23
C THR A 67 5.83 4.17 -3.49
N ILE A 68 5.98 3.09 -4.25
CA ILE A 68 5.98 1.74 -3.70
C ILE A 68 7.20 0.95 -4.14
N THR A 69 7.69 0.12 -3.23
CA THR A 69 8.69 -0.92 -3.45
C THR A 69 8.15 -2.23 -2.88
N THR A 70 8.88 -3.34 -3.01
CA THR A 70 8.47 -4.60 -2.37
C THR A 70 8.55 -4.55 -0.84
N THR A 71 9.28 -3.60 -0.26
CA THR A 71 9.57 -3.55 1.18
C THR A 71 8.89 -2.40 1.91
N ALA A 72 8.42 -1.36 1.21
CA ALA A 72 7.76 -0.22 1.83
C ALA A 72 6.93 0.60 0.84
N ILE A 73 5.97 1.34 1.38
CA ILE A 73 5.30 2.46 0.72
C ILE A 73 5.82 3.76 1.33
N THR A 74 6.20 4.72 0.49
CA THR A 74 6.58 6.08 0.89
C THR A 74 5.41 7.01 0.65
N ILE A 75 4.99 7.73 1.69
CA ILE A 75 3.88 8.69 1.67
C ILE A 75 4.45 10.03 2.17
N PRO A 76 4.91 10.92 1.28
CA PRO A 76 5.45 12.23 1.68
C PRO A 76 4.51 12.95 2.66
N ASP A 77 5.11 13.49 3.71
CA ASP A 77 4.43 14.23 4.79
C ASP A 77 3.40 13.40 5.59
N GLY A 78 3.35 12.08 5.42
CA GLY A 78 2.45 11.20 6.19
C GLY A 78 2.69 11.22 7.70
N ASN A 79 3.85 11.70 8.16
CA ASN A 79 4.11 11.93 9.58
C ASN A 79 3.32 13.11 10.18
N ALA A 80 2.72 13.97 9.35
CA ALA A 80 1.86 15.05 9.81
C ALA A 80 0.41 14.56 10.08
N GLU A 81 0.06 13.39 9.57
CA GLU A 81 -1.24 12.76 9.80
C GLU A 81 -1.34 12.18 11.22
N ASN A 82 -2.57 11.98 11.68
CA ASN A 82 -2.81 11.27 12.93
C ASN A 82 -2.31 9.83 12.81
N GLY A 83 -1.49 9.37 13.77
CA GLY A 83 -0.97 8.00 13.77
C GLY A 83 -2.05 6.91 13.78
N GLY A 84 -3.25 7.20 14.29
CA GLY A 84 -4.39 6.28 14.25
C GLY A 84 -5.10 6.22 12.89
N THR A 85 -4.74 7.08 11.93
CA THR A 85 -5.38 7.12 10.60
C THR A 85 -5.16 5.79 9.86
N PRO A 86 -6.23 5.09 9.45
CA PRO A 86 -6.12 3.85 8.69
C PRO A 86 -5.48 4.06 7.32
N VAL A 87 -4.63 3.13 6.92
CA VAL A 87 -3.99 3.08 5.60
C VAL A 87 -4.29 1.75 4.94
N VAL A 88 -4.74 1.78 3.69
CA VAL A 88 -4.89 0.58 2.87
C VAL A 88 -4.11 0.75 1.57
N VAL A 89 -3.30 -0.24 1.25
CA VAL A 89 -2.67 -0.37 -0.06
C VAL A 89 -3.33 -1.55 -0.77
N GLU A 90 -3.89 -1.29 -1.93
CA GLU A 90 -4.51 -2.31 -2.79
C GLU A 90 -3.70 -2.48 -4.06
N PHE A 91 -3.25 -3.70 -4.34
CA PHE A 91 -2.57 -4.05 -5.58
C PHE A 91 -3.50 -4.82 -6.50
N VAL A 92 -3.59 -4.41 -7.77
CA VAL A 92 -4.17 -5.24 -8.83
C VAL A 92 -3.04 -5.99 -9.51
N VAL A 93 -3.06 -7.32 -9.39
CA VAL A 93 -2.02 -8.21 -9.92
C VAL A 93 -2.54 -9.04 -11.09
N ASN A 94 -1.66 -9.34 -12.04
CA ASN A 94 -1.95 -10.08 -13.27
C ASN A 94 -0.98 -11.24 -13.54
#